data_AF-A0A8S1T1K1-F1
#
_entry.id   AF-A0A8S1T1K1-F1
#
_cell.length_a   1.000
_cell.length_b   1.000
_cell.length_c   1.000
_cell.angle_alpha   90.00
_cell.angle_beta   90.00
_cell.angle_gamma   90.00
#
_symmetry.space_group_name_H-M   'P 1'
#
loop_
_entity.id
_entity.type
_entity.pdbx_description
1 polymer ?
#
loop_
_entity_poly.entity_id
_entity_poly.type
_entity_poly.pdbx_seq_one_letter_code
_entity_poly.pdbx_strand_id
1 'polypeptide(L)'
;MSKTSFAEQLQSDRSQISQSESSEFKVELRKQRGSQTANADAKRYHKIPLKTQILLFQMVFSQGKRIKQVAKQLGMNYSSAKSLIHYYKNNKRPTPTAISSIISLNKACGIRKTKQGNNNFFVDIRIKKKRIRKYNYYEFLTEEHNKTTN
;
A
#
# COMPACT_ATOMS: atom_id res chain seq x y z
N MET A 1 -57.23 25.36 -23.51
CA MET A 1 -57.13 24.68 -22.21
C MET A 1 -57.50 23.21 -22.44
N SER A 2 -56.65 22.40 -23.08
CA SER A 2 -55.46 21.72 -22.54
C SER A 2 -55.75 20.80 -21.36
N LYS A 3 -55.52 19.50 -21.56
CA LYS A 3 -54.67 18.61 -20.74
C LYS A 3 -54.61 17.22 -21.42
N THR A 4 -53.88 17.12 -22.54
CA THR A 4 -53.36 15.83 -23.00
C THR A 4 -52.15 15.48 -22.12
N SER A 5 -52.13 14.25 -21.60
CA SER A 5 -51.09 13.82 -20.68
C SER A 5 -49.79 13.55 -21.43
N PHE A 6 -48.66 13.86 -20.80
CA PHE A 6 -47.30 13.73 -21.33
C PHE A 6 -46.92 12.30 -21.83
N ALA A 7 -47.76 11.30 -21.58
CA ALA A 7 -47.55 9.91 -22.00
C ALA A 7 -47.87 9.66 -23.49
N GLU A 8 -48.76 10.44 -24.12
CA GLU A 8 -49.13 10.22 -25.54
C GLU A 8 -48.09 10.77 -26.53
N GLN A 9 -47.21 11.68 -26.08
CA GLN A 9 -46.29 12.38 -26.97
C GLN A 9 -44.94 11.66 -27.18
N LEU A 10 -44.71 10.53 -26.51
CA LEU A 10 -43.48 9.74 -26.61
C LEU A 10 -43.62 8.45 -27.45
N GLN A 11 -44.83 8.12 -27.92
CA GLN A 11 -45.07 6.91 -28.72
C GLN A 11 -45.06 7.14 -30.25
N SER A 12 -45.01 8.39 -30.71
CA SER A 12 -45.04 8.73 -32.14
C SER A 12 -43.66 8.88 -32.81
N ASP A 13 -42.55 8.94 -32.07
CA ASP A 13 -41.24 9.34 -32.61
C ASP A 13 -40.22 8.20 -32.83
N ARG A 14 -40.65 6.95 -32.98
CA ARG A 14 -39.71 5.89 -33.36
C ARG A 14 -40.20 4.89 -34.40
N SER A 15 -41.14 5.33 -35.21
CA SER A 15 -41.52 4.68 -36.46
C SER A 15 -41.00 5.51 -37.62
N GLN A 16 -39.75 5.31 -38.04
CA GLN A 16 -39.31 5.35 -39.44
C GLN A 16 -37.77 5.29 -39.57
N ILE A 17 -37.32 4.71 -40.68
CA ILE A 17 -35.95 4.52 -41.17
C ILE A 17 -35.28 3.27 -40.56
N SER A 18 -35.04 2.15 -41.25
CA SER A 18 -34.77 1.95 -42.68
C SER A 18 -35.18 0.53 -43.10
N GLN A 19 -35.99 0.42 -44.16
CA GLN A 19 -36.11 -0.81 -44.93
C GLN A 19 -35.00 -0.78 -46.00
N SER A 20 -34.08 -1.74 -45.94
CA SER A 20 -33.29 -2.18 -47.09
C SER A 20 -33.39 -3.70 -47.14
N GLU A 21 -33.94 -4.18 -48.25
CA GLU A 21 -34.05 -5.60 -48.59
C GLU A 21 -32.66 -6.18 -48.87
N SER A 22 -32.38 -7.39 -48.38
CA SER A 22 -31.79 -8.46 -49.21
C SER A 22 -31.59 -9.77 -48.44
N SER A 23 -32.08 -10.84 -49.08
CA SER A 23 -31.69 -12.26 -49.01
C SER A 23 -31.85 -13.03 -47.70
N GLU A 24 -32.76 -14.00 -47.78
CA GLU A 24 -32.96 -15.10 -46.84
C GLU A 24 -31.65 -15.88 -46.60
N PHE A 25 -31.17 -15.83 -45.36
CA PHE A 25 -30.35 -16.89 -44.79
C PHE A 25 -30.86 -17.17 -43.38
N LYS A 26 -31.62 -18.26 -43.22
CA LYS A 26 -32.02 -18.77 -41.91
C LYS A 26 -30.78 -19.33 -41.21
N VAL A 27 -30.03 -18.46 -40.53
CA VAL A 27 -29.02 -18.88 -39.55
C VAL A 27 -29.78 -19.13 -38.25
N GLU A 28 -29.92 -20.39 -37.87
CA GLU A 28 -30.39 -20.76 -36.53
C GLU A 28 -29.51 -20.07 -35.49
N LEU A 29 -30.07 -19.06 -34.82
CA LEU A 29 -29.46 -18.38 -33.68
C LEU A 29 -29.29 -19.41 -32.55
N ARG A 30 -28.09 -20.00 -32.51
CA ARG A 30 -27.59 -20.78 -31.38
C ARG A 30 -27.85 -19.96 -30.13
N LYS A 31 -28.72 -20.45 -29.22
CA LYS A 31 -29.08 -19.80 -27.95
C LYS A 31 -27.82 -19.28 -27.27
N GLN A 32 -27.53 -17.98 -27.43
CA GLN A 32 -26.43 -17.35 -26.74
C GLN A 32 -26.80 -17.34 -25.27
N ARG A 33 -26.04 -18.08 -24.46
CA ARG A 33 -26.11 -17.98 -23.00
C ARG A 33 -26.04 -16.51 -22.65
N GLY A 34 -27.01 -16.05 -21.86
CA GLY A 34 -27.38 -14.65 -21.69
C GLY A 34 -26.21 -13.68 -21.86
N SER A 35 -26.35 -12.76 -22.81
CA SER A 35 -25.47 -11.61 -22.92
C SER A 35 -25.48 -10.92 -21.56
N GLN A 36 -24.41 -11.10 -20.80
CA GLN A 36 -24.15 -10.24 -19.65
C GLN A 36 -24.05 -8.85 -20.25
N THR A 37 -25.10 -8.05 -20.11
CA THR A 37 -25.09 -6.66 -20.50
C THR A 37 -23.89 -6.05 -19.78
N ALA A 38 -22.96 -5.47 -20.55
CA ALA A 38 -21.73 -4.86 -20.08
C ALA A 38 -21.97 -3.57 -19.26
N ASN A 39 -23.11 -3.50 -18.55
CA ASN A 39 -23.54 -2.43 -17.67
C ASN A 39 -23.68 -2.93 -16.22
N ALA A 40 -23.01 -4.03 -15.86
CA ALA A 40 -22.64 -4.20 -14.47
C ALA A 40 -21.57 -3.15 -14.19
N ASP A 41 -21.99 -2.02 -13.64
CA ASP A 41 -21.11 -0.98 -13.08
C ASP A 41 -20.10 -1.69 -12.17
N ALA A 42 -18.93 -2.00 -12.74
CA ALA A 42 -18.03 -2.95 -12.13
C ALA A 42 -17.58 -2.32 -10.83
N LYS A 43 -18.06 -2.84 -9.68
CA LYS A 43 -17.81 -2.32 -8.32
C LYS A 43 -16.34 -1.92 -8.22
N ARG A 44 -16.07 -0.65 -8.45
CA ARG A 44 -14.71 -0.17 -8.69
C ARG A 44 -14.04 -0.18 -7.34
N TYR A 45 -13.15 -1.13 -7.10
CA TYR A 45 -12.46 -1.23 -5.81
C TYR A 45 -11.79 0.12 -5.50
N HIS A 46 -12.23 0.78 -4.43
CA HIS A 46 -11.65 2.05 -4.03
C HIS A 46 -10.21 1.83 -3.59
N LYS A 47 -9.27 2.43 -4.34
CA LYS A 47 -7.84 2.39 -4.01
C LYS A 47 -7.61 3.17 -2.71
N ILE A 48 -6.99 2.52 -1.73
CA ILE A 48 -6.63 3.18 -0.47
C ILE A 48 -5.50 4.20 -0.76
N PRO A 49 -5.67 5.49 -0.43
CA PRO A 49 -4.64 6.51 -0.62
C PRO A 49 -3.36 6.19 0.16
N LEU A 50 -2.20 6.53 -0.41
CA LEU A 50 -0.88 6.24 0.21
C LEU A 50 -0.76 6.82 1.63
N LYS A 51 -1.28 8.04 1.86
CA LYS A 51 -1.30 8.68 3.19
C LYS A 51 -2.01 7.79 4.23
N THR A 52 -3.16 7.23 3.86
CA THR A 52 -3.92 6.33 4.73
C THR A 52 -3.19 5.01 4.96
N GLN A 53 -2.48 4.50 3.95
CA GLN A 53 -1.61 3.33 4.12
C GLN A 53 -0.49 3.63 5.13
N ILE A 54 0.22 4.76 5.00
CA ILE A 54 1.28 5.15 5.94
C ILE A 54 0.74 5.23 7.38
N LEU A 55 -0.41 5.90 7.57
CA LEU A 55 -1.07 6.01 8.88
C LEU A 55 -1.42 4.64 9.48
N LEU A 56 -1.98 3.73 8.67
CA LEU A 56 -2.27 2.36 9.11
C LEU A 56 -1.01 1.69 9.67
N PHE A 57 0.11 1.77 8.95
CA PHE A 57 1.35 1.14 9.37
C PHE A 57 1.94 1.82 10.61
N GLN A 58 1.93 3.14 10.71
CA GLN A 58 2.41 3.86 11.90
C GLN A 58 1.63 3.45 13.15
N MET A 59 0.30 3.39 13.07
CA MET A 59 -0.53 3.07 14.23
C MET A 59 -0.41 1.60 14.63
N VAL A 60 -0.28 0.68 13.67
CA VAL A 60 -0.16 -0.75 13.97
C VAL A 60 1.24 -1.11 14.46
N PHE A 61 2.28 -0.65 13.77
CA PHE A 61 3.66 -1.04 14.06
C PHE A 61 4.30 -0.13 15.10
N SER A 62 4.26 1.20 14.93
CA SER A 62 4.93 2.11 15.86
C SER A 62 4.15 2.31 17.17
N GLN A 63 2.81 2.35 17.12
CA GLN A 63 1.97 2.58 18.31
C GLN A 63 1.40 1.29 18.91
N GLY A 64 1.63 0.12 18.29
CA GLY A 64 1.15 -1.18 18.79
C GLY A 64 -0.38 -1.35 18.81
N LYS A 65 -1.13 -0.53 18.06
CA LYS A 65 -2.61 -0.60 18.06
C LYS A 65 -3.13 -1.81 17.28
N ARG A 66 -4.25 -2.38 17.72
CA ARG A 66 -4.89 -3.51 17.03
C ARG A 66 -5.39 -3.08 15.65
N ILE A 67 -5.11 -3.88 14.62
CA ILE A 67 -5.49 -3.61 13.22
C ILE A 67 -6.99 -3.29 13.08
N LYS A 68 -7.87 -4.01 13.79
CA LYS A 68 -9.33 -3.79 13.76
C LYS A 68 -9.73 -2.39 14.24
N GLN A 69 -9.07 -1.88 15.28
CA GLN A 69 -9.35 -0.55 15.83
C GLN A 69 -8.86 0.53 14.87
N VAL A 70 -7.64 0.38 14.33
CA VAL A 70 -7.07 1.31 13.36
C VAL A 70 -7.88 1.36 12.08
N ALA A 71 -8.35 0.22 11.57
CA ALA A 71 -9.21 0.17 10.38
C ALA A 71 -10.52 0.95 10.58
N LYS A 72 -11.17 0.79 11.74
CA LYS A 72 -12.36 1.55 12.12
C LYS A 72 -12.07 3.06 12.18
N GLN A 73 -10.95 3.43 12.79
CA GLN A 73 -10.55 4.85 12.93
C GLN A 73 -10.21 5.51 11.58
N LEU A 74 -9.62 4.77 10.64
CA LEU A 74 -9.26 5.26 9.31
C LEU A 74 -10.41 5.14 8.28
N GLY A 75 -11.59 4.66 8.69
CA GLY A 75 -12.73 4.48 7.79
C GLY A 75 -12.48 3.45 6.67
N MET A 76 -11.67 2.42 6.92
CA MET A 76 -11.34 1.39 5.93
C MET A 76 -11.84 0.01 6.34
N ASN A 77 -12.08 -0.84 5.33
CA ASN A 77 -12.45 -2.23 5.56
C ASN A 77 -11.31 -2.98 6.26
N TYR A 78 -11.67 -3.70 7.34
CA TYR A 78 -10.71 -4.50 8.11
C TYR A 78 -10.00 -5.55 7.25
N SER A 79 -10.73 -6.19 6.33
CA SER A 79 -10.17 -7.15 5.37
C SER A 79 -9.11 -6.51 4.49
N SER A 80 -9.37 -5.31 3.96
CA SER A 80 -8.41 -4.55 3.16
C SER A 80 -7.16 -4.16 3.96
N ALA A 81 -7.33 -3.71 5.20
CA ALA A 81 -6.23 -3.38 6.10
C ALA A 81 -5.32 -4.61 6.36
N LYS A 82 -5.93 -5.76 6.68
CA LYS A 82 -5.21 -7.02 6.92
C LYS A 82 -4.44 -7.47 5.67
N SER A 83 -5.08 -7.44 4.51
CA SER A 83 -4.45 -7.80 3.24
C SER A 83 -3.27 -6.88 2.91
N LEU A 84 -3.43 -5.57 3.09
CA LEU A 84 -2.38 -4.59 2.82
C LEU A 84 -1.13 -4.83 3.70
N ILE A 85 -1.34 -5.06 5.00
CA ILE A 85 -0.28 -5.40 5.95
C ILE A 85 0.43 -6.70 5.53
N HIS A 86 -0.34 -7.73 5.19
CA HIS A 86 0.19 -9.02 4.75
C HIS A 86 1.05 -8.91 3.48
N TYR A 87 0.60 -8.13 2.50
CA TYR A 87 1.33 -7.96 1.25
C TYR A 87 2.68 -7.26 1.43
N TYR A 88 2.74 -6.17 2.20
CA TYR A 88 3.98 -5.43 2.41
C TYR A 88 4.92 -6.10 3.42
N LYS A 89 4.39 -6.77 4.45
CA LYS A 89 5.23 -7.51 5.42
C LYS A 89 5.97 -8.68 4.75
N ASN A 90 5.33 -9.34 3.77
CA ASN A 90 5.90 -10.50 3.08
C ASN A 90 6.58 -10.14 1.75
N ASN A 91 6.83 -8.85 1.47
CA ASN A 91 7.46 -8.37 0.24
C ASN A 91 6.79 -8.89 -1.05
N LYS A 92 5.48 -9.19 -1.00
CA LYS A 92 4.73 -9.67 -2.18
C LYS A 92 4.45 -8.55 -3.20
N ARG A 93 4.77 -7.31 -2.84
CA ARG A 93 4.66 -6.10 -3.66
C ARG A 93 5.81 -5.15 -3.31
N PRO A 94 6.26 -4.30 -4.24
CA PRO A 94 7.20 -3.24 -3.92
C PRO A 94 6.60 -2.31 -2.86
N THR A 95 7.28 -2.22 -1.72
CA THR A 95 6.82 -1.45 -0.57
C THR A 95 7.35 -0.02 -0.69
N PRO A 96 6.50 1.01 -0.59
CA PRO A 96 6.97 2.39 -0.53
C PRO A 96 7.98 2.60 0.59
N THR A 97 9.02 3.40 0.35
CA THR A 97 10.11 3.67 1.31
C THR A 97 9.61 4.18 2.66
N ALA A 98 8.56 5.00 2.67
CA ALA A 98 7.93 5.48 3.90
C ALA A 98 7.29 4.36 4.74
N ILE A 99 6.82 3.28 4.11
CA ILE A 99 6.22 2.13 4.79
C ILE A 99 7.29 1.12 5.19
N SER A 100 8.31 0.91 4.35
CA SER A 100 9.42 -0.01 4.66
C SER A 100 10.19 0.43 5.89
N SER A 101 10.43 1.73 6.07
CA SER A 101 11.06 2.27 7.28
C SER A 101 10.26 1.92 8.53
N ILE A 102 8.93 2.10 8.50
CA ILE A 102 8.04 1.77 9.63
C ILE A 102 8.07 0.28 9.97
N ILE A 103 8.00 -0.61 8.98
CA ILE A 103 8.06 -2.06 9.22
C ILE A 103 9.42 -2.44 9.82
N SER A 104 10.51 -1.81 9.36
CA SER A 104 11.86 -2.08 9.83
C SER A 104 12.13 -1.58 11.26
N LEU A 105 11.46 -0.52 11.71
CA LEU A 105 11.61 0.04 13.07
C LEU A 105 11.23 -0.97 14.17
N ASN A 106 10.29 -1.88 13.89
CA ASN A 106 9.88 -2.92 14.83
C ASN A 106 10.80 -4.14 14.86
N LYS A 107 11.85 -4.18 14.03
CA LYS A 107 12.98 -5.06 14.33
C LYS A 107 13.65 -4.42 15.52
N ALA A 108 13.28 -4.86 16.73
CA ALA A 108 13.99 -4.51 17.95
C ALA A 108 15.48 -4.52 17.63
N CYS A 109 16.19 -3.44 17.94
CA CYS A 109 17.63 -3.38 17.83
C CYS A 109 18.19 -4.47 18.74
N GLY A 110 18.31 -5.68 18.19
CA GLY A 110 18.86 -6.81 18.90
C GLY A 110 20.34 -6.53 19.03
N ILE A 111 20.81 -6.35 20.25
CA ILE A 111 22.22 -6.49 20.56
C ILE A 111 22.56 -7.95 20.21
N ARG A 112 23.02 -8.19 18.99
CA ARG A 112 23.62 -9.46 18.64
C ARG A 112 24.91 -9.51 19.45
N LYS A 113 24.94 -10.34 20.49
CA LYS A 113 26.21 -10.73 21.12
C LYS A 113 27.05 -11.34 20.00
N THR A 114 28.05 -10.61 19.51
CA THR A 114 29.03 -11.15 18.59
C THR A 114 29.72 -12.30 19.32
N LYS A 115 29.91 -13.45 18.65
CA LYS A 115 30.54 -14.64 19.26
C LYS A 115 31.97 -14.40 19.72
N GLN A 116 32.56 -13.28 19.31
CA GLN A 116 33.88 -12.81 19.72
C GLN A 116 33.69 -11.50 20.47
N GLY A 117 34.30 -11.40 21.65
CA GLY A 117 34.51 -10.13 22.33
C GLY A 117 35.13 -9.18 21.32
N ASN A 118 34.36 -8.16 20.93
CA ASN A 118 34.74 -7.32 19.81
C ASN A 118 35.76 -6.31 20.34
N ASN A 119 37.05 -6.65 20.29
CA ASN A 119 38.17 -5.77 20.64
C ASN A 119 38.27 -4.54 19.70
N ASN A 120 37.32 -4.39 18.79
CA ASN A 120 37.29 -3.40 17.73
C ASN A 120 36.07 -2.48 17.90
N PHE A 121 36.08 -1.65 18.95
CA PHE A 121 35.09 -0.58 19.12
C PHE A 121 35.64 0.72 18.54
N PHE A 122 35.17 1.12 17.35
CA PHE A 122 35.66 2.32 16.67
C PHE A 122 34.77 3.54 16.94
N VAL A 123 35.39 4.64 17.34
CA VAL A 123 34.77 5.97 17.44
C VAL A 123 35.06 6.74 16.16
N ASP A 124 34.03 7.32 15.54
CA ASP A 124 34.13 8.14 14.32
C ASP A 124 33.59 9.55 14.60
N ILE A 125 34.46 10.56 14.55
CA ILE A 125 34.12 11.96 14.81
C ILE A 125 33.94 12.67 13.48
N ARG A 126 32.74 13.20 13.24
CA ARG A 126 32.36 13.90 11.99
C ARG A 126 31.79 15.28 12.29
N ILE A 127 32.22 16.30 11.55
CA ILE A 127 31.61 17.64 11.56
C ILE A 127 31.12 17.96 10.16
N LYS A 128 29.86 18.42 10.03
CA LYS A 128 29.24 18.77 8.74
C LYS A 128 29.44 17.68 7.66
N LYS A 129 29.31 16.41 8.07
CA LYS A 129 29.51 15.20 7.24
C LYS A 129 30.95 14.92 6.78
N LYS A 130 31.93 15.77 7.10
CA LYS A 130 33.36 15.49 6.89
C LYS A 130 33.91 14.71 8.09
N ARG A 131 34.56 13.58 7.84
CA ARG A 131 35.23 12.78 8.88
C ARG A 131 36.52 13.48 9.32
N ILE A 132 36.66 13.69 10.62
CA ILE A 132 37.83 14.33 11.24
C ILE A 132 38.78 13.27 11.77
N ARG A 133 38.24 12.29 12.52
CA ARG A 133 39.06 11.29 13.20
C ARG A 133 38.30 9.97 13.32
N LYS A 134 39.03 8.87 13.21
CA LYS A 134 38.56 7.52 13.53
C LYS A 134 39.63 6.82 14.35
N TYR A 135 39.26 6.25 15.49
CA TYR A 135 40.18 5.51 16.36
C TYR A 135 39.47 4.34 17.05
N ASN A 136 40.24 3.33 17.46
CA ASN A 136 39.74 2.27 18.32
C ASN A 136 39.75 2.77 19.77
N TYR A 137 38.61 2.69 20.42
CA TYR A 137 38.43 3.17 21.79
C TYR A 137 39.28 2.41 22.80
N TYR A 138 39.41 1.09 22.62
CA TYR A 138 40.14 0.26 23.57
C TYR A 138 41.65 0.53 23.52
N GLU A 139 42.20 0.76 22.31
CA GLU A 139 43.60 1.19 22.11
C GLU A 139 43.83 2.57 22.75
N PHE A 140 42.92 3.52 22.53
CA PHE A 140 43.01 4.85 23.14
C PHE A 140 43.05 4.80 24.68
N LEU A 141 42.19 3.97 25.30
CA LEU A 141 42.20 3.79 26.75
C LEU A 141 43.52 3.20 27.27
N THR A 142 44.13 2.27 26.53
CA THR A 142 45.41 1.68 26.94
C THR A 142 46.55 2.69 26.86
N GLU A 143 46.57 3.50 25.80
CA GLU A 143 47.55 4.58 25.63
C GLU A 143 47.45 5.64 26.73
N GLU A 144 46.23 6.06 27.10
CA GLU A 144 46.03 7.04 28.17
C GLU A 144 46.41 6.49 29.55
N HIS A 145 46.10 5.22 29.83
CA HIS A 145 46.55 4.58 31.07
C HIS A 145 48.08 4.54 31.16
N ASN A 146 48.77 4.15 30.09
CA ASN A 146 50.23 4.05 30.05
C ASN A 146 50.93 5.42 30.17
N LYS A 147 50.29 6.51 29.74
CA LYS A 147 50.79 7.88 29.94
C LYS A 147 50.63 8.37 31.37
N THR A 148 49.68 7.82 32.12
CA THR A 148 49.40 8.24 33.50
C THR A 148 50.27 7.51 34.52
N THR A 149 50.80 6.33 34.15
CA THR A 149 51.65 5.48 35.01
C THR A 149 53.15 5.63 34.80
N ASN A 150 53.59 6.50 33.88
CA ASN A 150 54.99 6.92 33.71
C ASN A 150 55.14 8.39 34.11
#